data_AF-A0A4D6LWN8-F1
#
_entry.id   AF-A0A4D6LWN8-F1
#
_cell.length_a   1.000
_cell.length_b   1.000
_cell.length_c   1.000
_cell.angle_alpha   90.00
_cell.angle_beta   90.00
_cell.angle_gamma   90.00
#
_symmetry.space_group_name_H-M   'P 1'
#
loop_
_entity.id
_entity.type
_entity.pdbx_description
1 polymer ?
#
loop_
_entity_poly.entity_id
_entity_poly.type
_entity_poly.pdbx_seq_one_letter_code
_entity_poly.pdbx_strand_id
1 'polypeptide(L)'
;MAMNHARSIRYILTAKEAGRVAHQRTFATGKAKKGSKGGGAADAPKASTLSKEVKSSTVVGANILKEGTDPKILPDSDYPDWLWHLLDKCPALSELRRKNIETLAYDDLKRFVKLDNRARIKENNTVKAKN
;
A
#
# COMPACT_ATOMS: atom_id res chain seq x y z
N MET A 1 22.76 8.38 69.68
CA MET A 1 21.89 7.35 69.08
C MET A 1 21.48 7.82 67.70
N ALA A 2 21.72 7.01 66.67
CA ALA A 2 21.65 7.39 65.26
C ALA A 2 20.20 7.43 64.74
N MET A 3 19.84 8.50 64.04
CA MET A 3 18.54 8.65 63.39
C MET A 3 18.59 8.02 61.99
N ASN A 4 17.95 6.85 61.84
CA ASN A 4 17.74 6.22 60.55
C ASN A 4 16.39 6.68 59.97
N HIS A 5 16.41 7.42 58.86
CA HIS A 5 15.21 7.71 58.06
C HIS A 5 15.19 6.82 56.82
N ALA A 6 14.59 5.64 56.97
CA ALA A 6 14.30 4.75 55.85
C ALA A 6 13.13 5.33 55.03
N ARG A 7 13.40 5.73 53.79
CA ARG A 7 12.37 6.08 52.80
C ARG A 7 11.59 4.81 52.45
N SER A 8 10.32 4.76 52.84
CA SER A 8 9.40 3.68 52.52
C SER A 8 9.13 3.63 51.01
N ILE A 9 9.62 2.58 50.34
CA ILE A 9 9.28 2.24 48.97
C ILE A 9 7.93 1.55 49.00
N ARG A 10 6.89 2.22 48.48
CA ARG A 10 5.56 1.62 48.32
C ARG A 10 5.60 0.54 47.25
N TYR A 11 5.61 -0.70 47.69
CA TYR A 11 5.34 -1.89 46.88
C TYR A 11 3.84 -1.99 46.65
N ILE A 12 3.39 -1.88 45.40
CA ILE A 12 2.02 -2.23 45.01
C ILE A 12 2.14 -3.47 44.12
N LEU A 13 1.89 -4.64 44.71
CA LEU A 13 1.57 -5.84 43.98
C LEU A 13 0.05 -6.02 43.89
N THR A 14 -0.36 -6.38 42.68
CA THR A 14 -1.54 -7.17 42.26
C THR A 14 -2.94 -6.56 42.33
N ALA A 15 -3.42 -6.16 41.14
CA ALA A 15 -4.69 -6.62 40.55
C ALA A 15 -4.62 -6.39 39.03
N LYS A 16 -4.32 -7.43 38.25
CA LYS A 16 -5.29 -8.20 37.44
C LYS A 16 -5.83 -7.43 36.23
N GLU A 17 -5.21 -7.71 35.07
CA GLU A 17 -5.89 -7.97 33.80
C GLU A 17 -7.08 -7.06 33.41
N ALA A 18 -6.81 -5.83 32.97
CA ALA A 18 -7.77 -5.07 32.14
C ALA A 18 -7.07 -3.87 31.49
N GLY A 19 -6.75 -3.96 30.20
CA GLY A 19 -6.17 -2.81 29.48
C GLY A 19 -5.44 -3.13 28.18
N ARG A 20 -5.59 -4.34 27.64
CA ARG A 20 -5.20 -4.65 26.27
C ARG A 20 -6.44 -5.17 25.54
N VAL A 21 -6.55 -4.87 24.26
CA VAL A 21 -7.66 -5.21 23.35
C VAL A 21 -8.73 -4.10 23.23
N ALA A 22 -8.29 -2.93 22.78
CA ALA A 22 -9.09 -2.14 21.86
C ALA A 22 -8.15 -1.76 20.71
N HIS A 23 -8.54 -2.04 19.47
CA HIS A 23 -7.77 -1.80 18.22
C HIS A 23 -6.85 -2.93 17.72
N GLN A 24 -7.25 -4.20 17.89
CA GLN A 24 -6.85 -5.22 16.91
C GLN A 24 -7.89 -5.23 15.78
N ARG A 25 -7.48 -4.82 14.57
CA ARG A 25 -8.25 -5.11 13.35
C ARG A 25 -8.22 -6.61 13.14
N THR A 26 -9.32 -7.28 13.46
CA THR A 26 -9.50 -8.72 13.21
C THR A 26 -9.76 -8.91 11.72
N PHE A 27 -9.01 -9.82 11.09
CA PHE A 27 -9.31 -10.27 9.74
C PHE A 27 -10.45 -11.28 9.81
N ALA A 28 -11.47 -11.13 8.96
CA ALA A 28 -12.56 -12.10 8.86
C ALA A 28 -12.03 -13.42 8.31
N THR A 29 -11.74 -14.40 9.17
CA THR A 29 -11.50 -15.78 8.76
C THR A 29 -12.84 -16.50 8.59
N GLY A 30 -13.57 -16.15 7.54
CA GLY A 30 -14.74 -16.91 7.10
C GLY A 30 -14.31 -18.16 6.33
N LYS A 31 -14.34 -19.34 6.97
CA LYS A 31 -14.30 -20.62 6.23
C LYS A 31 -15.64 -20.79 5.50
N ALA A 32 -15.73 -20.22 4.29
CA ALA A 32 -16.86 -20.48 3.41
C ALA A 32 -16.76 -21.92 2.86
N LYS A 33 -17.77 -22.72 3.20
CA LYS A 33 -17.99 -24.08 2.68
C LYS A 33 -18.20 -23.98 1.16
N LYS A 34 -17.27 -24.52 0.38
CA LYS A 34 -17.32 -24.60 -1.09
C LYS A 34 -18.46 -25.52 -1.51
N GLY A 35 -19.64 -24.94 -1.74
CA GLY A 35 -20.74 -25.58 -2.46
C GLY A 35 -20.40 -25.63 -3.95
N SER A 36 -20.28 -26.85 -4.48
CA SER A 36 -20.13 -27.12 -5.91
C SER A 36 -21.51 -27.22 -6.55
N LYS A 37 -21.88 -26.27 -7.42
CA LYS A 37 -22.77 -26.54 -8.58
C LYS A 37 -22.82 -25.35 -9.55
N GLY A 38 -22.70 -25.67 -10.83
CA GLY A 38 -23.30 -24.87 -11.91
C GLY A 38 -22.29 -24.16 -12.79
N GLY A 39 -22.04 -24.72 -13.96
CA GLY A 39 -21.22 -24.13 -15.01
C GLY A 39 -21.82 -22.84 -15.58
N GLY A 40 -20.93 -21.93 -15.94
CA GLY A 40 -21.17 -20.75 -16.75
C GLY A 40 -19.91 -20.50 -17.58
N ALA A 41 -19.57 -21.46 -18.44
CA ALA A 41 -18.54 -21.28 -19.47
C ALA A 41 -19.17 -20.52 -20.65
N ALA A 42 -19.46 -19.24 -20.45
CA ALA A 42 -19.90 -18.33 -21.52
C ALA A 42 -19.72 -16.88 -21.04
N ASP A 43 -18.47 -16.46 -20.91
CA ASP A 43 -17.99 -15.09 -21.18
C ASP A 43 -16.55 -14.98 -20.65
N ALA A 44 -15.63 -15.64 -21.35
CA ALA A 44 -14.23 -15.27 -21.21
C ALA A 44 -14.05 -13.92 -21.90
N PRO A 45 -13.45 -12.89 -21.25
CA PRO A 45 -13.23 -11.61 -21.90
C PRO A 45 -12.38 -11.83 -23.15
N LYS A 46 -12.95 -11.54 -24.32
CA LYS A 46 -12.23 -11.58 -25.59
C LYS A 46 -11.15 -10.50 -25.54
N ALA A 47 -9.90 -10.91 -25.34
CA ALA A 47 -8.76 -10.04 -25.52
C ALA A 47 -8.76 -9.58 -26.99
N SER A 48 -8.95 -8.28 -27.22
CA SER A 48 -8.98 -7.73 -28.57
C SER A 48 -7.58 -7.75 -29.19
N THR A 49 -7.40 -8.55 -30.24
CA THR A 49 -6.23 -8.53 -31.11
C THR A 49 -6.31 -7.35 -32.07
N LEU A 50 -6.05 -6.15 -31.56
CA LEU A 50 -5.97 -4.93 -32.37
C LEU A 50 -4.53 -4.65 -32.83
N SER A 51 -4.39 -4.27 -34.11
CA SER A 51 -3.13 -3.85 -34.73
C SER A 51 -2.54 -2.64 -34.00
N LYS A 52 -1.20 -2.57 -33.92
CA LYS A 52 -0.47 -1.55 -33.13
C LYS A 52 -0.80 -0.11 -33.57
N GLU A 53 -1.08 0.09 -34.85
CA GLU A 53 -1.38 1.39 -35.46
C GLU A 53 -2.71 2.00 -34.97
N VAL A 54 -3.70 1.16 -34.64
CA VAL A 54 -4.98 1.64 -34.07
C VAL A 54 -4.81 2.16 -32.64
N LYS A 55 -3.74 1.76 -31.94
CA LYS A 55 -3.48 2.14 -30.54
C LYS A 55 -2.76 3.49 -30.40
N SER A 56 -2.17 4.03 -31.47
CA SER A 56 -1.44 5.30 -31.44
C SER A 56 -2.31 6.53 -31.69
N SER A 57 -3.50 6.37 -32.26
CA SER A 57 -4.42 7.48 -32.56
C SER A 57 -5.60 7.57 -31.58
N THR A 58 -6.02 6.44 -31.01
CA THR A 58 -7.21 6.35 -30.17
C THR A 58 -6.98 5.40 -29.02
N VAL A 59 -7.47 5.75 -27.82
CA VAL A 59 -7.39 4.89 -26.64
C VAL A 59 -8.55 3.91 -26.64
N VAL A 60 -8.30 2.73 -27.23
CA VAL A 60 -9.31 1.68 -27.38
C VAL A 60 -9.79 1.17 -26.02
N GLY A 61 -11.11 1.13 -25.82
CA GLY A 61 -11.75 0.55 -24.63
C GLY A 61 -11.81 1.48 -23.44
N ALA A 62 -11.53 2.77 -23.63
CA ALA A 62 -11.71 3.79 -22.60
C ALA A 62 -13.18 4.27 -22.52
N ASN A 63 -13.95 4.20 -23.62
CA ASN A 63 -15.37 4.52 -23.59
C ASN A 63 -16.18 3.34 -23.01
N ILE A 64 -16.98 3.62 -21.98
CA ILE A 64 -17.89 2.67 -21.34
C ILE A 64 -19.36 2.87 -21.76
N LEU A 65 -19.67 3.95 -22.49
CA LEU A 65 -21.02 4.30 -22.91
C LEU A 65 -21.40 3.52 -24.17
N LYS A 66 -22.66 3.08 -24.25
CA LYS A 66 -23.21 2.35 -25.40
C LYS A 66 -23.15 3.18 -26.69
N GLU A 67 -23.55 4.44 -26.58
CA GLU A 67 -23.43 5.44 -27.64
C GLU A 67 -22.27 6.37 -27.27
N GLY A 68 -21.12 6.13 -27.89
CA GLY A 68 -19.91 6.90 -27.64
C GLY A 68 -18.75 6.38 -28.47
N THR A 69 -17.80 7.25 -28.75
CA THR A 69 -16.54 6.87 -29.43
C THR A 69 -15.41 6.90 -28.41
N ASP A 70 -14.42 6.02 -28.58
CA ASP A 70 -13.20 6.06 -27.78
C ASP A 70 -12.47 7.41 -27.93
N PRO A 71 -11.88 7.93 -26.85
CA PRO A 71 -11.17 9.21 -26.88
C PRO A 71 -9.92 9.13 -27.75
N LYS A 72 -9.71 10.17 -28.58
CA LYS A 72 -8.53 10.32 -29.43
C LYS A 72 -7.36 10.87 -28.63
N ILE A 73 -6.14 10.47 -29.02
CA ILE A 73 -4.91 11.00 -28.46
C ILE A 73 -4.65 12.38 -29.08
N LEU A 74 -4.45 13.38 -28.22
CA LEU A 74 -4.18 14.78 -28.58
C LEU A 74 -2.66 15.02 -28.67
N PRO A 75 -2.22 16.17 -29.20
CA PRO A 75 -0.82 16.59 -29.10
C PRO A 75 -0.34 16.71 -27.66
N ASP A 76 0.96 16.52 -27.44
CA ASP A 76 1.58 16.56 -26.11
C ASP A 76 1.35 17.87 -25.35
N SER A 77 1.18 18.99 -26.07
CA SER A 77 0.91 20.32 -25.50
C SER A 77 -0.47 20.47 -24.87
N ASP A 78 -1.44 19.64 -25.25
CA ASP A 78 -2.79 19.67 -24.66
C ASP A 78 -2.85 18.91 -23.33
N TYR A 79 -1.81 18.14 -23.01
CA TYR A 79 -1.73 17.41 -21.76
C TYR A 79 -1.01 18.23 -20.68
N PRO A 80 -1.49 18.16 -19.42
CA PRO A 80 -0.81 18.81 -18.31
C PRO A 80 0.61 18.29 -18.08
N ASP A 81 1.49 19.17 -17.63
CA ASP A 81 2.92 18.88 -17.39
C ASP A 81 3.17 17.71 -16.42
N TRP A 82 2.33 17.55 -15.40
CA TRP A 82 2.47 16.46 -14.42
C TRP A 82 2.38 15.05 -15.03
N LEU A 83 1.79 14.90 -16.23
CA LEU A 83 1.67 13.61 -16.92
C LEU A 83 3.05 13.03 -17.25
N TRP A 84 3.97 13.89 -17.70
CA TRP A 84 5.30 13.50 -18.13
C TRP A 84 6.19 13.09 -16.96
N HIS A 85 5.93 13.64 -15.78
CA HIS A 85 6.63 13.33 -14.55
C HIS A 85 6.18 12.02 -13.87
N LEU A 86 5.13 11.37 -14.37
CA LEU A 86 4.60 10.15 -13.73
C LEU A 86 5.54 8.94 -13.88
N LEU A 87 6.36 8.92 -14.92
CA LEU A 87 7.33 7.87 -15.20
C LEU A 87 8.71 8.13 -14.57
N ASP A 88 8.90 9.29 -13.94
CA ASP A 88 10.14 9.64 -13.30
C ASP A 88 10.45 8.65 -12.18
N LYS A 89 11.69 8.15 -12.17
CA LYS A 89 12.11 7.14 -11.20
C LYS A 89 12.13 7.75 -9.81
N CYS A 90 11.19 7.30 -8.98
CA CYS A 90 11.21 7.64 -7.56
C CYS A 90 12.46 7.04 -6.89
N PRO A 91 13.12 7.77 -5.97
CA PRO A 91 14.34 7.32 -5.32
C PRO A 91 14.14 6.03 -4.52
N ALA A 92 15.19 5.22 -4.49
CA ALA A 92 15.21 3.95 -3.76
C ALA A 92 15.39 4.18 -2.24
N LEU A 93 15.02 3.19 -1.41
CA LEU A 93 15.18 3.29 0.05
C LEU A 93 16.66 3.48 0.44
N SER A 94 17.59 2.87 -0.28
CA SER A 94 19.03 3.01 -0.06
C SER A 94 19.52 4.44 -0.29
N GLU A 95 19.01 5.11 -1.33
CA GLU A 95 19.34 6.50 -1.65
C GLU A 95 18.75 7.46 -0.62
N LEU A 96 17.49 7.24 -0.23
CA LEU A 96 16.82 8.03 0.78
C LEU A 96 17.47 7.90 2.16
N ARG A 97 17.98 6.70 2.52
CA ARG A 97 18.74 6.48 3.77
C ARG A 97 20.10 7.18 3.81
N ARG A 98 20.68 7.49 2.65
CA ARG A 98 21.98 8.20 2.55
C ARG A 98 21.81 9.72 2.67
N LYS A 99 20.63 10.24 2.37
CA LYS A 99 20.30 11.66 2.51
C LYS A 99 19.92 11.99 3.96
N ASN A 100 20.11 13.25 4.37
CA ASN A 100 19.69 13.70 5.70
C ASN A 100 18.17 13.93 5.73
N ILE A 101 17.46 13.15 6.54
CA ILE A 101 16.00 13.11 6.67
C ILE A 101 15.39 14.50 6.91
N GLU A 102 16.09 15.38 7.63
CA GLU A 102 15.60 16.72 8.00
C GLU A 102 15.60 17.71 6.84
N THR A 103 16.42 17.47 5.82
CA THR A 103 16.58 18.35 4.65
C THR A 103 15.90 17.81 3.40
N LEU A 104 15.21 16.66 3.48
CA LEU A 104 14.54 16.06 2.32
C LEU A 104 13.36 16.92 1.87
N ALA A 105 13.15 16.95 0.56
CA ALA A 105 11.89 17.40 0.00
C ALA A 105 10.73 16.57 0.57
N TYR A 106 9.56 17.19 0.71
CA TYR A 106 8.40 16.57 1.32
C TYR A 106 8.00 15.24 0.65
N ASP A 107 8.05 15.18 -0.69
CA ASP A 107 7.72 13.96 -1.44
C ASP A 107 8.72 12.81 -1.20
N ASP A 108 10.01 13.14 -1.10
CA ASP A 108 11.08 12.19 -0.76
C ASP A 108 10.90 11.67 0.67
N LEU A 109 10.54 12.52 1.63
CA LEU A 109 10.27 12.14 3.01
C LEU A 109 9.05 11.22 3.11
N LYS A 110 7.96 11.56 2.43
CA LYS A 110 6.74 10.74 2.35
C LYS A 110 7.04 9.37 1.73
N ARG A 111 7.90 9.31 0.71
CA ARG A 111 8.37 8.06 0.09
C ARG A 111 9.23 7.25 1.06
N PHE A 112 10.16 7.89 1.77
CA PHE A 112 11.04 7.26 2.75
C PHE A 112 10.24 6.53 3.83
N VAL A 113 9.30 7.22 4.48
CA VAL A 113 8.46 6.64 5.54
C VAL A 113 7.66 5.44 5.03
N LYS A 114 7.14 5.49 3.80
CA LYS A 114 6.42 4.36 3.19
C LYS A 114 7.33 3.16 2.95
N LEU A 115 8.51 3.39 2.38
CA LEU A 115 9.46 2.32 2.04
C LEU A 115 10.06 1.67 3.29
N ASP A 116 10.41 2.47 4.30
CA ASP A 116 10.97 1.97 5.55
C ASP A 116 9.94 1.11 6.31
N ASN A 117 8.69 1.58 6.41
CA ASN A 117 7.60 0.77 6.97
C ASN A 117 7.38 -0.54 6.20
N ARG A 118 7.43 -0.51 4.86
CA ARG A 118 7.31 -1.71 4.03
C ARG A 118 8.46 -2.69 4.30
N ALA A 119 9.70 -2.20 4.44
CA ALA A 119 10.87 -3.03 4.74
C ALA A 119 10.69 -3.73 6.10
N ARG A 120 10.32 -2.97 7.14
CA ARG A 120 10.06 -3.49 8.49
C ARG A 120 8.95 -4.54 8.53
N ILE A 121 7.85 -4.33 7.79
CA ILE A 121 6.76 -5.32 7.70
C ILE A 121 7.24 -6.60 7.02
N LYS A 122 8.00 -6.49 5.92
CA LYS A 122 8.55 -7.65 5.22
C LYS A 122 9.49 -8.46 6.09
N GLU A 123 10.39 -7.79 6.81
CA GLU A 123 11.30 -8.44 7.77
C GLU A 123 10.51 -9.19 8.85
N ASN A 124 9.52 -8.55 9.48
CA ASN A 124 8.65 -9.20 10.47
C ASN A 124 7.91 -10.42 9.91
N ASN A 125 7.39 -10.33 8.68
CA ASN A 125 6.73 -11.46 8.04
C ASN A 125 7.72 -12.59 7.76
N THR A 126 8.95 -12.29 7.36
CA THR A 126 9.98 -13.31 7.08
C THR A 126 10.44 -14.03 8.35
N VAL A 127 10.53 -13.32 9.49
CA VAL A 127 10.86 -13.93 10.79
C VAL A 127 9.71 -14.82 11.26
N LYS A 128 8.47 -14.33 11.18
CA LYS A 128 7.28 -15.09 11.63
C LYS A 128 6.93 -16.27 10.74
N ALA A 129 7.26 -16.25 9.46
CA ALA A 129 6.98 -17.36 8.55
C ALA A 129 7.96 -18.53 8.71
N LYS A 130 9.11 -18.32 9.36
CA LYS A 130 10.14 -19.34 9.61
C LYS A 130 10.02 -20.01 10.98
N ASN A 131 9.18 -19.48 11.86
CA ASN A 131 8.83 -20.07 13.16
C ASN A 131 7.47 -20.76 13.07
#